data_AF-E9N9M7-F1
#
_entry.id   AF-E9N9M7-F1
#
_cell.length_a   1.000
_cell.length_b   1.000
_cell.length_c   1.000
_cell.angle_alpha   90.00
_cell.angle_beta   90.00
_cell.angle_gamma   90.00
#
_symmetry.space_group_name_H-M   'P 1'
#
loop_
_entity.id
_entity.type
_entity.pdbx_description
1 polymer ?
#
loop_
_entity_poly.entity_id
_entity_poly.type
_entity_poly.pdbx_seq_one_letter_code
_entity_poly.pdbx_strand_id
1 'polypeptide(L)'
;EVVVTLRSSPNLLPSCEQPAFSMTGSAKLWGNVNVVARCANEKRYLQVNVQATGNYVAVAAPIARGGKLTPANVTLKRGRLDQLPPRTVLDIRQIQDAVSLRDLAPGQPVQLTMIRQAWRVKAGQRVQVIAN
;
A
#
# COMPACT_ATOMS: atom_id res chain seq x y z
N GLU A 1 5.41 -12.16 -1.78
CA GLU A 1 6.81 -12.34 -2.22
C GLU A 1 7.44 -10.97 -2.35
N VAL A 2 8.69 -10.82 -1.95
CA VAL A 2 9.42 -9.55 -2.01
C VAL A 2 10.76 -9.82 -2.68
N VAL A 3 11.06 -9.08 -3.74
CA VAL A 3 12.34 -9.13 -4.45
C VAL A 3 13.00 -7.77 -4.34
N VAL A 4 14.22 -7.72 -3.83
CA VAL A 4 14.99 -6.49 -3.66
C VAL A 4 16.14 -6.49 -4.65
N THR A 5 16.23 -5.43 -5.45
CA THR A 5 17.33 -5.26 -6.41
C THR A 5 18.09 -3.98 -6.08
N LEU A 6 19.41 -4.07 -5.97
CA LEU A 6 20.25 -2.90 -5.75
C LEU A 6 20.39 -2.11 -7.05
N ARG A 7 20.18 -0.80 -6.98
CA ARG A 7 20.35 0.14 -8.11
C ARG A 7 21.61 1.00 -7.98
N SER A 8 22.21 1.02 -6.81
CA SER A 8 23.41 1.80 -6.51
C SER A 8 24.63 1.19 -7.19
N SER A 9 25.54 2.04 -7.67
CA SER A 9 26.83 1.60 -8.22
C SER A 9 27.65 0.85 -7.16
N PRO A 10 28.42 -0.19 -7.51
CA PRO A 10 29.28 -0.91 -6.58
C PRO A 10 30.23 -0.01 -5.77
N ASN A 11 30.70 1.10 -6.36
CA ASN A 11 31.60 2.05 -5.68
C ASN A 11 30.92 2.80 -4.50
N LEU A 12 29.59 2.82 -4.47
CA LEU A 12 28.77 3.43 -3.41
C LEU A 12 28.34 2.42 -2.35
N LEU A 13 28.75 1.15 -2.47
CA LEU A 13 28.49 0.14 -1.45
C LEU A 13 29.30 0.40 -0.19
N PRO A 14 28.74 0.15 1.00
CA PRO A 14 29.52 0.14 2.23
C PRO A 14 30.67 -0.87 2.13
N SER A 15 31.83 -0.54 2.71
CA SER A 15 33.00 -1.44 2.74
C SER A 15 32.98 -2.46 3.89
N CYS A 16 31.98 -2.41 4.77
CA CYS A 16 31.89 -3.30 5.93
C CYS A 16 31.13 -4.59 5.64
N GLU A 17 31.48 -5.68 6.33
CA GLU A 17 30.79 -6.97 6.19
C GLU A 17 29.35 -6.96 6.71
N GLN A 18 29.06 -6.18 7.76
CA GLN A 18 27.74 -6.12 8.40
C GLN A 18 27.23 -4.68 8.56
N PRO A 19 26.73 -4.06 7.49
CA PRO A 19 26.09 -2.75 7.57
C PRO A 19 24.75 -2.81 8.31
N ALA A 20 24.51 -1.84 9.19
CA ALA A 20 23.20 -1.62 9.79
C ALA A 20 22.31 -0.81 8.84
N PHE A 21 21.17 -1.36 8.44
CA PHE A 21 20.25 -0.73 7.50
C PHE A 21 19.12 0.02 8.20
N SER A 22 18.77 1.20 7.68
CA SER A 22 17.60 1.96 8.13
C SER A 22 16.93 2.68 6.96
N MET A 23 15.62 2.84 7.02
CA MET A 23 14.85 3.53 5.97
C MET A 23 14.75 5.03 6.29
N THR A 24 14.90 5.89 5.29
CA THR A 24 14.75 7.34 5.47
C THR A 24 13.28 7.74 5.39
N GLY A 25 12.54 7.67 6.50
CA GLY A 25 11.25 8.35 6.76
C GLY A 25 10.11 8.22 5.74
N SER A 26 10.30 7.48 4.65
CA SER A 26 9.39 7.44 3.52
C SER A 26 8.40 6.31 3.76
N ALA A 27 7.11 6.65 3.84
CA ALA A 27 6.02 5.69 4.04
C ALA A 27 5.85 4.67 2.90
N LYS A 28 6.67 4.74 1.85
CA LYS A 28 6.60 3.86 0.69
C LYS A 28 7.39 2.59 0.96
N LEU A 29 6.69 1.47 1.08
CA LEU A 29 7.25 0.16 1.41
C LEU A 29 7.87 -0.57 0.20
N TRP A 30 7.57 -0.14 -1.03
CA TRP A 30 8.00 -0.78 -2.27
C TRP A 30 8.24 0.22 -3.40
N GLY A 31 8.78 -0.24 -4.53
CA GLY A 31 9.29 0.57 -5.62
C GLY A 31 10.71 1.05 -5.35
N ASN A 32 11.10 2.19 -5.93
CA ASN A 32 12.40 2.80 -5.66
C ASN A 32 12.41 3.41 -4.27
N VAL A 33 13.24 2.87 -3.39
CA VAL A 33 13.40 3.32 -2.00
C VAL A 33 14.86 3.54 -1.68
N ASN A 34 15.11 4.46 -0.75
CA ASN A 34 16.45 4.75 -0.25
C ASN A 34 16.63 4.12 1.13
N VAL A 35 17.68 3.31 1.22
CA VAL A 35 18.12 2.67 2.46
C VAL A 35 19.43 3.32 2.87
N VAL A 36 19.55 3.70 4.13
CA VAL A 36 20.82 4.11 4.71
C VAL A 36 21.53 2.87 5.21
N ALA A 37 22.74 2.63 4.73
CA ALA A 37 23.68 1.70 5.31
C ALA A 37 24.62 2.47 6.25
N ARG A 38 24.68 2.07 7.51
CA ARG A 38 25.66 2.57 8.48
C ARG A 38 26.72 1.51 8.73
N CYS A 39 27.99 1.89 8.58
CA CYS A 39 29.16 1.08 8.89
C CYS A 39 30.04 1.87 9.85
N ALA A 40 30.03 1.55 11.15
CA ALA A 40 30.79 2.30 12.16
C ALA A 40 30.63 3.84 11.99
N ASN A 41 31.67 4.53 11.49
CA ASN A 41 31.69 5.98 11.28
C ASN A 41 31.25 6.43 9.87
N GLU A 42 30.93 5.52 8.97
CA GLU A 42 30.51 5.80 7.61
C GLU A 42 29.00 5.62 7.43
N LYS A 43 28.39 6.56 6.70
CA LYS A 43 26.97 6.52 6.33
C LYS A 43 26.85 6.61 4.81
N ARG A 44 26.31 5.58 4.18
CA ARG A 44 26.05 5.54 2.75
C ARG A 44 24.56 5.42 2.45
N TYR A 45 24.13 6.03 1.35
CA TYR A 45 22.77 5.95 0.86
C TYR A 45 22.73 4.98 -0.32
N LEU A 46 21.92 3.94 -0.17
CA LEU A 46 21.72 2.91 -1.17
C LEU A 46 20.32 3.05 -1.76
N GLN A 47 20.26 3.30 -3.06
CA GLN A 47 19.03 3.16 -3.83
C GLN A 47 18.80 1.68 -4.14
N VAL A 48 17.62 1.19 -3.76
CA VAL A 48 17.15 -0.16 -4.05
C VAL A 48 15.76 -0.10 -4.69
N ASN A 49 15.46 -1.06 -5.56
CA ASN A 49 14.13 -1.27 -6.08
C ASN A 49 13.53 -2.51 -5.41
N VAL A 50 12.49 -2.28 -4.61
CA VAL A 50 11.77 -3.30 -3.85
C VAL A 50 10.50 -3.66 -4.62
N GLN A 51 10.46 -4.83 -5.21
CA GLN A 51 9.31 -5.36 -5.91
C GLN A 51 8.52 -6.22 -4.93
N ALA A 52 7.26 -5.83 -4.69
CA ALA A 52 6.39 -6.54 -3.76
C ALA A 52 5.23 -7.16 -4.53
N THR A 53 5.06 -8.47 -4.41
CA THR A 53 3.90 -9.20 -4.95
C THR A 53 3.01 -9.63 -3.80
N GLY A 54 1.74 -9.23 -3.85
CA GLY A 54 0.77 -9.50 -2.80
C GLY A 54 -0.66 -9.39 -3.29
N ASN A 55 -1.59 -9.51 -2.35
CA ASN A 55 -3.02 -9.40 -2.64
C ASN A 55 -3.44 -7.93 -2.56
N TYR A 56 -4.30 -7.52 -3.48
CA TYR A 56 -4.93 -6.21 -3.51
C TYR A 56 -6.39 -6.36 -3.92
N VAL A 57 -7.20 -5.36 -3.57
CA VAL A 57 -8.62 -5.37 -3.89
C VAL A 57 -8.84 -4.85 -5.31
N ALA A 58 -9.53 -5.66 -6.12
CA ALA A 58 -9.94 -5.32 -7.46
C ALA A 58 -11.46 -5.40 -7.60
N VAL A 59 -12.00 -4.66 -8.56
CA VAL A 59 -13.41 -4.70 -8.92
C VAL A 59 -13.70 -6.01 -9.66
N ALA A 60 -14.67 -6.78 -9.17
CA ALA A 60 -15.09 -8.04 -9.78
C ALA A 60 -16.25 -7.83 -10.78
N ALA A 61 -17.17 -6.92 -10.46
CA ALA A 61 -18.34 -6.58 -11.28
C ALA A 61 -18.50 -5.05 -11.36
N PRO A 62 -19.15 -4.50 -12.40
CA PRO A 62 -19.33 -3.06 -12.53
C PRO A 62 -20.02 -2.44 -11.31
N ILE A 63 -19.49 -1.31 -10.81
CA ILE A 63 -20.08 -0.57 -9.69
C ILE A 63 -20.36 0.84 -10.17
N ALA A 64 -21.63 1.23 -10.21
CA ALA A 64 -22.02 2.59 -10.53
C ALA A 64 -21.63 3.56 -9.40
N ARG A 65 -21.47 4.84 -9.74
CA ARG A 65 -21.31 5.93 -8.78
C ARG A 65 -22.44 5.91 -7.74
N GLY A 66 -22.08 6.05 -6.47
CA GLY A 66 -23.02 5.92 -5.34
C GLY A 66 -23.34 4.47 -4.95
N GLY A 67 -22.87 3.49 -5.72
CA GLY A 67 -22.99 2.08 -5.39
C GLY A 67 -22.13 1.68 -4.18
N LYS A 68 -22.64 0.74 -3.38
CA LYS A 68 -21.90 0.16 -2.26
C LYS A 68 -20.94 -0.92 -2.75
N LEU A 69 -19.75 -0.95 -2.14
CA LEU A 69 -18.78 -2.02 -2.34
C LEU A 69 -19.18 -3.18 -1.43
N THR A 70 -19.68 -4.25 -2.05
CA THR A 70 -20.07 -5.49 -1.37
C THR A 70 -19.09 -6.61 -1.73
N PRO A 71 -18.99 -7.69 -0.93
CA PRO A 71 -18.14 -8.84 -1.26
C PRO A 71 -18.46 -9.50 -2.62
N ALA A 72 -19.64 -9.27 -3.19
CA ALA A 72 -20.00 -9.76 -4.53
C ALA A 72 -19.36 -8.95 -5.67
N ASN A 73 -19.07 -7.67 -5.42
CA ASN A 73 -18.62 -6.73 -6.46
C ASN A 73 -17.10 -6.48 -6.41
N VAL A 74 -16.43 -6.93 -5.35
CA VAL A 74 -14.98 -6.81 -5.18
C VAL A 74 -14.35 -8.16 -4.89
N THR A 75 -13.09 -8.31 -5.27
CA THR A 75 -12.33 -9.55 -5.05
C THR A 75 -10.87 -9.23 -4.72
N LEU A 76 -10.18 -10.19 -4.10
CA LEU A 76 -8.74 -10.11 -3.90
C LEU A 76 -8.02 -10.68 -5.12
N LYS A 77 -7.24 -9.85 -5.81
CA LYS A 77 -6.33 -10.27 -6.86
C LYS A 77 -4.90 -10.24 -6.35
N ARG A 78 -4.08 -11.17 -6.84
CA ARG A 78 -2.65 -11.21 -6.54
C ARG A 78 -1.86 -10.57 -7.67
N GLY A 79 -0.92 -9.68 -7.35
CA GLY A 79 -0.10 -9.01 -8.34
C GLY A 79 0.97 -8.11 -7.75
N ARG A 80 1.66 -7.38 -8.63
CA ARG A 80 2.75 -6.45 -8.31
C ARG A 80 2.22 -5.19 -7.64
N LEU A 81 2.39 -5.08 -6.33
CA LEU A 81 1.94 -3.95 -5.52
C LEU A 81 2.69 -2.65 -5.85
N ASP A 82 3.92 -2.76 -6.34
CA ASP A 82 4.75 -1.63 -6.74
C ASP A 82 4.31 -0.97 -8.05
N GLN A 83 3.54 -1.68 -8.87
CA GLN A 83 2.94 -1.17 -10.10
C GLN A 83 1.50 -0.66 -9.90
N LEU A 84 0.92 -0.89 -8.71
CA LEU A 84 -0.43 -0.44 -8.43
C LEU A 84 -0.48 1.08 -8.26
N PRO A 85 -1.60 1.71 -8.64
CA PRO A 85 -1.83 3.11 -8.34
C PRO A 85 -1.67 3.41 -6.83
N PRO A 86 -1.26 4.64 -6.47
CA PRO A 86 -1.14 5.04 -5.08
C PRO A 86 -2.47 4.86 -4.34
N ARG A 87 -2.38 4.49 -3.05
CA ARG A 87 -3.57 4.30 -2.19
C ARG A 87 -4.52 3.20 -2.67
N THR A 88 -4.02 2.23 -3.44
CA THR A 88 -4.75 0.99 -3.73
C THR A 88 -5.02 0.24 -2.43
N VAL A 89 -6.24 -0.27 -2.30
CA VAL A 89 -6.71 -1.01 -1.13
C VAL A 89 -6.11 -2.41 -1.14
N LEU A 90 -5.50 -2.81 -0.02
CA LEU A 90 -4.84 -4.12 0.12
C LEU A 90 -5.64 -5.10 0.96
N ASP A 91 -6.54 -4.58 1.80
CA ASP A 91 -7.40 -5.36 2.68
C ASP A 91 -8.86 -5.01 2.40
N ILE A 92 -9.65 -6.02 2.03
CA ILE A 92 -11.08 -5.89 1.76
C ILE A 92 -11.87 -5.36 2.96
N ARG A 93 -11.38 -5.59 4.19
CA ARG A 93 -12.00 -5.08 5.43
C ARG A 93 -11.96 -3.55 5.52
N GLN A 94 -11.03 -2.92 4.82
CA GLN A 94 -10.95 -1.46 4.77
C GLN A 94 -12.06 -0.84 3.95
N ILE A 95 -12.82 -1.59 3.15
CA ILE A 95 -13.81 -1.03 2.22
C ILE A 95 -15.21 -1.59 2.40
N GLN A 96 -15.44 -2.31 3.50
CA GLN A 96 -16.77 -2.78 3.85
C GLN A 96 -17.74 -1.61 3.92
N ASP A 97 -18.87 -1.74 3.23
CA ASP A 97 -19.91 -0.72 3.09
C ASP A 97 -19.46 0.61 2.48
N ALA A 98 -18.23 0.68 1.95
CA ALA A 98 -17.75 1.89 1.29
C ALA A 98 -18.62 2.19 0.07
N VAL A 99 -18.79 3.47 -0.23
CA VAL A 99 -19.59 3.95 -1.35
C VAL A 99 -18.66 4.47 -2.43
N SER A 100 -18.87 4.02 -3.67
CA SER A 100 -18.08 4.51 -4.80
C SER A 100 -18.41 5.96 -5.11
N LEU A 101 -17.39 6.79 -5.33
CA LEU A 101 -17.53 8.19 -5.72
C LEU A 101 -17.63 8.38 -7.24
N ARG A 102 -17.40 7.31 -8.01
CA ARG A 102 -17.41 7.27 -9.49
C ARG A 102 -17.82 5.88 -9.99
N ASP A 103 -17.97 5.72 -11.30
CA ASP A 103 -18.15 4.39 -11.89
C ASP A 103 -16.84 3.60 -11.87
N LEU A 104 -16.92 2.33 -11.55
CA LEU A 104 -15.78 1.41 -11.47
C LEU A 104 -15.99 0.23 -12.40
N ALA A 105 -14.99 -0.03 -13.24
CA ALA A 105 -15.02 -1.12 -14.21
C ALA A 105 -14.40 -2.41 -13.64
N PRO A 106 -14.86 -3.60 -14.06
CA PRO A 106 -14.25 -4.87 -13.70
C PRO A 106 -12.75 -4.92 -14.00
N GLY A 107 -11.99 -5.54 -13.10
CA GLY A 107 -10.54 -5.69 -13.19
C GLY A 107 -9.73 -4.50 -12.66
N GLN A 108 -10.35 -3.33 -12.47
CA GLN A 108 -9.67 -2.15 -11.95
C GLN A 108 -9.26 -2.33 -10.48
N PRO A 109 -8.06 -1.87 -10.07
CA PRO A 109 -7.68 -1.81 -8.66
C PRO A 109 -8.51 -0.76 -7.92
N VAL A 110 -9.07 -1.14 -6.76
CA VAL A 110 -9.85 -0.23 -5.93
C VAL A 110 -8.92 0.71 -5.18
N GLN A 111 -9.10 2.01 -5.33
CA GLN A 111 -8.32 3.04 -4.64
C GLN A 111 -9.14 3.73 -3.57
N LEU A 112 -8.52 4.06 -2.44
CA LEU A 112 -9.16 4.81 -1.34
C LEU A 112 -9.67 6.18 -1.79
N THR A 113 -9.09 6.77 -2.84
CA THR A 113 -9.51 8.07 -3.41
C THR A 113 -10.77 7.97 -4.26
N MET A 114 -11.16 6.77 -4.69
CA MET A 114 -12.34 6.52 -5.51
C MET A 114 -13.58 6.18 -4.68
N ILE A 115 -13.41 6.02 -3.37
CA ILE A 115 -14.46 5.56 -2.47
C ILE A 115 -14.54 6.47 -1.26
N ARG A 116 -15.72 6.54 -0.68
CA ARG A 116 -15.96 7.13 0.62
C ARG A 116 -16.28 6.02 1.60
N GLN A 117 -15.56 5.97 2.71
CA GLN A 117 -15.88 5.06 3.81
C GLN A 117 -17.31 5.33 4.29
N ALA A 118 -18.06 4.26 4.56
CA ALA A 118 -19.32 4.40 5.27
C ALA A 118 -19.05 5.01 6.65
N TRP A 119 -19.95 5.90 7.06
CA TRP A 119 -19.96 6.41 8.43
C TRP A 119 -20.14 5.24 9.40
N ARG A 120 -19.08 4.89 10.13
CA ARG A 120 -19.15 3.87 11.21
C ARG A 120 -19.87 4.39 12.45
N VAL A 121 -19.89 5.72 12.63
CA VAL A 121 -20.60 6.41 13.71
C VAL A 121 -21.41 7.55 13.08
N LYS A 122 -22.71 7.60 13.39
CA LYS A 122 -23.62 8.66 12.96
C LYS A 122 -23.83 9.67 14.10
N ALA A 123 -24.16 10.92 13.76
CA ALA A 123 -24.53 11.92 14.76
C ALA A 123 -25.70 11.40 15.62
N GLY A 124 -25.58 11.53 16.95
CA GLY A 124 -26.55 11.00 17.91
C GLY A 124 -26.41 9.52 18.25
N GLN A 125 -25.50 8.79 17.60
CA GLN A 125 -25.24 7.38 17.92
C GLN A 125 -24.41 7.27 19.21
N ARG A 126 -24.96 6.60 20.24
CA ARG A 126 -24.21 6.26 21.46
C ARG A 126 -23.15 5.22 21.12
N VAL A 127 -21.89 5.52 21.41
CA VAL A 127 -20.75 4.61 21.21
C VAL A 127 -19.96 4.48 22.51
N GLN A 128 -19.48 3.27 22.80
CA GLN A 128 -18.61 3.01 23.94
C GLN A 128 -17.17 3.37 23.54
N VAL A 129 -16.58 4.33 24.24
CA VAL A 129 -15.18 4.74 24.04
C VAL A 129 -14.35 4.11 25.16
N ILE A 130 -13.27 3.41 24.78
CA ILE A 130 -12.28 2.88 25.74
C ILE A 130 -11.03 3.74 25.57
N ALA A 131 -10.65 4.44 26.64
CA ALA A 131 -9.40 5.19 26.71
C ALA A 131 -8.40 4.38 27.56
N ASN A 132 -7.19 4.17 27.04
CA ASN A 132 -6.06 3.56 27.72
C ASN A 132 -4.97 4.60 27.97
#